data_AF-A0A5M8PTQ2-F1
#
_entry.id   AF-A0A5M8PTQ2-F1
#
_cell.length_a   1.000
_cell.length_b   1.000
_cell.length_c   1.000
_cell.angle_alpha   90.00
_cell.angle_beta   90.00
_cell.angle_gamma   90.00
#
_symmetry.space_group_name_H-M   'P 1'
#
loop_
_entity.id
_entity.type
_entity.pdbx_description
1 polymer ?
#
loop_
_entity_poly.entity_id
_entity_poly.type
_entity_poly.pdbx_seq_one_letter_code
_entity_poly.pdbx_strand_id
1 'polypeptide(L)'
;MFLFHPSPALWDAMLAEFNTTPLLPTFQFPDQDFLAHFFRDRWMPLGWQYNALKTMRYWHENIWRDEEMRALHYIVDKPWERRIAGDGIAGHLGRDGVTHGWWWDVWEEWVRARREEGDEELVGIVDGVVAPGLNEEGERRQVEEDRERGWPLEVPEHPGQVVREGQFLRYGEREREERGRGKMVGRALRASRPGEYGHGRVVHPR
;
A
#
# COMPACT_ATOMS: atom_id res chain seq x y z
N MET A 1 2.98 10.48 -2.51
CA MET A 1 2.51 11.29 -3.66
C MET A 1 3.46 12.45 -3.90
N PHE A 2 3.70 12.83 -5.16
CA PHE A 2 4.51 14.01 -5.50
C PHE A 2 3.94 14.69 -6.75
N LEU A 3 4.19 16.00 -6.88
CA LEU A 3 3.90 16.78 -8.07
C LEU A 3 5.22 17.12 -8.75
N PHE A 4 5.31 16.93 -10.06
CA PHE A 4 6.51 17.25 -10.83
C PHE A 4 6.15 17.77 -12.22
N HIS A 5 7.11 18.44 -12.85
CA HIS A 5 7.03 18.85 -14.25
C HIS A 5 7.82 17.84 -15.10
N PRO A 6 7.16 17.03 -15.96
CA PRO A 6 7.86 16.12 -16.85
C PRO A 6 8.81 16.86 -17.78
N SER A 7 10.06 16.43 -17.86
CA SER A 7 11.08 17.04 -18.72
C SER A 7 12.06 15.97 -19.20
N PRO A 8 12.44 15.96 -20.49
CA PRO A 8 13.47 15.06 -20.99
C PRO A 8 14.79 15.20 -20.21
N ALA A 9 15.21 16.44 -19.92
CA ALA A 9 16.43 16.70 -19.17
C ALA A 9 16.35 16.15 -17.72
N LEU A 10 15.17 16.19 -17.09
CA LEU A 10 14.96 15.61 -15.77
C LEU A 10 15.07 14.08 -15.83
N TRP A 11 14.44 13.46 -16.83
CA TRP A 11 14.51 12.02 -17.04
C TRP A 11 15.94 11.53 -17.26
N ASP A 12 16.69 12.20 -18.15
CA ASP A 12 18.08 11.84 -18.46
C ASP A 12 18.98 11.98 -17.22
N ALA A 13 18.79 13.05 -16.43
CA ALA A 13 19.51 13.24 -15.17
C ALA A 13 19.19 12.16 -14.14
N MET A 14 17.91 11.79 -13.98
CA MET A 14 17.49 10.70 -13.09
C MET A 14 18.09 9.38 -13.54
N LEU A 15 18.06 9.07 -14.84
CA LEU A 15 18.58 7.83 -15.37
C LEU A 15 20.11 7.74 -15.24
N ALA A 16 20.82 8.87 -15.41
CA ALA A 16 22.26 8.94 -15.19
C ALA A 16 22.62 8.66 -13.71
N GLU A 17 21.94 9.31 -12.75
CA GLU A 17 22.16 9.05 -11.32
C GLU A 17 21.82 7.60 -10.96
N PHE A 18 20.67 7.10 -11.44
CA PHE A 18 20.24 5.72 -11.19
C PHE A 18 21.29 4.71 -11.64
N ASN A 19 21.86 4.88 -12.84
CA ASN A 19 22.84 3.94 -13.39
C ASN A 19 24.25 4.07 -12.79
N THR A 20 24.55 5.12 -12.03
CA THR A 20 25.91 5.41 -11.54
C THR A 20 26.03 5.43 -10.02
N THR A 21 24.94 5.63 -9.29
CA THR A 21 24.98 5.73 -7.84
C THR A 21 25.26 4.37 -7.18
N PRO A 22 26.24 4.27 -6.26
CA PRO A 22 26.52 3.04 -5.54
C PRO A 22 25.49 2.75 -4.43
N LEU A 23 24.53 3.68 -4.21
CA LEU A 23 23.56 3.61 -3.11
C LEU A 23 22.35 2.72 -3.43
N LEU A 24 22.05 2.44 -4.70
CA LEU A 24 20.87 1.63 -5.07
C LEU A 24 20.74 0.31 -4.29
N PRO A 25 21.81 -0.49 -4.09
CA PRO A 25 21.71 -1.74 -3.35
C PRO A 25 21.39 -1.56 -1.86
N THR A 26 21.49 -0.34 -1.33
CA THR A 26 21.23 -0.01 0.08
C THR A 26 19.80 0.46 0.34
N PHE A 27 19.06 0.78 -0.72
CA PHE A 27 17.71 1.31 -0.62
C PHE A 27 16.72 0.20 -0.25
N GLN A 28 15.97 0.43 0.83
CA GLN A 28 14.94 -0.49 1.30
C GLN A 28 13.65 -0.32 0.49
N PHE A 29 13.39 0.91 0.04
CA PHE A 29 12.28 1.26 -0.83
C PHE A 29 12.85 1.90 -2.10
N PRO A 30 13.28 1.09 -3.10
CA PRO A 30 14.10 1.56 -4.20
C PRO A 30 13.58 2.83 -4.87
N ASP A 31 12.29 2.90 -5.19
CA ASP A 31 11.70 4.09 -5.83
C ASP A 31 11.66 5.29 -4.87
N GLN A 32 11.21 5.10 -3.62
CA GLN A 32 11.04 6.19 -2.65
C GLN A 32 12.40 6.75 -2.19
N ASP A 33 13.33 5.86 -1.85
CA ASP A 33 14.66 6.21 -1.37
C ASP A 33 15.48 6.85 -2.49
N PHE A 34 15.38 6.33 -3.72
CA PHE A 34 16.01 6.94 -4.88
C PHE A 34 15.47 8.35 -5.12
N LEU A 35 14.15 8.54 -5.12
CA LEU A 35 13.56 9.87 -5.31
C LEU A 35 13.94 10.83 -4.18
N ALA A 36 13.97 10.37 -2.93
CA ALA A 36 14.41 11.17 -1.78
C ALA A 36 15.91 11.56 -1.88
N HIS A 37 16.76 10.64 -2.36
CA HIS A 37 18.17 10.91 -2.62
C HIS A 37 18.36 11.86 -3.81
N PHE A 38 17.71 11.59 -4.93
CA PHE A 38 17.83 12.38 -6.15
C PHE A 38 17.32 13.81 -5.94
N PHE A 39 16.18 14.00 -5.28
CA PHE A 39 15.61 15.33 -4.99
C PHE A 39 16.06 15.90 -3.64
N ARG A 40 17.14 15.40 -3.03
CA ARG A 40 17.64 15.93 -1.76
C ARG A 40 17.83 17.45 -1.86
N ASP A 41 17.26 18.16 -0.88
CA ASP A 41 17.22 19.63 -0.79
C ASP A 41 16.55 20.36 -1.98
N ARG A 42 15.81 19.64 -2.83
CA ARG A 42 15.11 20.16 -4.03
C ARG A 42 13.62 19.78 -4.06
N TRP A 43 13.00 19.68 -2.89
CA TRP A 43 11.58 19.36 -2.74
C TRP A 43 10.90 20.28 -1.74
N MET A 44 9.58 20.40 -1.87
CA MET A 44 8.72 21.12 -0.92
C MET A 44 7.73 20.13 -0.30
N PRO A 45 7.47 20.22 1.03
CA PRO A 45 6.49 19.37 1.67
C PRO A 45 5.08 19.72 1.24
N LEU A 46 4.26 18.69 1.07
CA LEU A 46 2.81 18.81 0.98
C LEU A 46 2.18 18.47 2.33
N GLY A 47 1.00 19.02 2.60
CA GLY A 47 0.22 18.64 3.78
C GLY A 47 -0.10 17.14 3.77
N TRP A 48 -0.17 16.53 4.95
CA TRP A 48 -0.44 15.10 5.12
C TRP A 48 -1.76 14.68 4.44
N GLN A 49 -2.72 15.60 4.36
CA GLN A 49 -4.04 15.40 3.76
C GLN A 49 -3.96 14.88 2.31
N TYR A 50 -2.88 15.20 1.60
CA TYR A 50 -2.66 14.86 0.20
C TYR A 50 -1.96 13.50 0.02
N ASN A 51 -1.51 12.84 1.08
CA ASN A 51 -0.91 11.51 0.99
C ASN A 51 -1.10 10.78 2.32
N ALA A 52 -2.32 10.81 2.83
CA ALA A 52 -2.66 10.34 4.16
C ALA A 52 -2.49 8.82 4.20
N LEU A 53 -1.61 8.30 5.04
CA LEU A 53 -1.44 6.86 5.18
C LEU A 53 -2.60 6.31 6.01
N LYS A 54 -3.24 5.22 5.56
CA LYS A 54 -4.42 4.67 6.25
C LYS A 54 -4.20 4.38 7.74
N THR A 55 -2.96 4.05 8.09
CA THR A 55 -2.53 3.72 9.45
C THR A 55 -2.49 4.94 10.37
N MET A 56 -2.33 6.16 9.82
CA MET A 56 -2.32 7.40 10.60
C MET A 56 -3.64 7.63 11.34
N ARG A 57 -4.76 7.05 10.88
CA ARG A 57 -6.05 7.16 11.53
C ARG A 57 -6.06 6.68 12.98
N TYR A 58 -5.24 5.69 13.33
CA TYR A 58 -5.11 5.18 14.70
C TYR A 58 -3.71 5.35 15.31
N TRP A 59 -2.69 5.74 14.54
CA TRP A 59 -1.37 6.11 15.10
C TRP A 59 -1.23 7.61 15.41
N HIS A 60 -2.01 8.46 14.74
CA HIS A 60 -1.93 9.91 14.83
C HIS A 60 -3.29 10.56 15.06
N GLU A 61 -4.08 10.01 15.98
CA GLU A 61 -5.43 10.51 16.32
C GLU A 61 -5.44 11.99 16.70
N ASN A 62 -4.32 12.51 17.23
CA ASN A 62 -4.17 13.93 17.57
C ASN A 62 -4.21 14.85 16.35
N ILE A 63 -3.74 14.39 15.17
CA ILE A 63 -3.66 15.16 13.92
C ILE A 63 -4.75 14.75 12.93
N TRP A 64 -5.11 13.46 12.91
CA TRP A 64 -5.98 12.89 11.89
C TRP A 64 -7.42 13.42 11.97
N ARG A 65 -7.96 13.88 10.85
CA ARG A 65 -9.37 14.28 10.69
C ARG A 65 -9.89 13.67 9.40
N ASP A 66 -10.94 12.85 9.48
CA ASP A 66 -11.52 12.17 8.31
C ASP A 66 -11.92 13.20 7.22
N GLU A 67 -12.38 14.38 7.62
CA GLU A 67 -12.89 15.45 6.73
C GLU A 67 -11.80 16.27 6.04
N GLU A 68 -10.58 16.27 6.58
CA GLU A 68 -9.45 17.02 5.98
C GLU A 68 -8.74 16.23 4.89
N MET A 69 -8.85 14.91 4.92
CA MET A 69 -8.19 14.01 3.98
C MET A 69 -8.63 14.28 2.54
N ARG A 70 -7.66 14.37 1.64
CA ARG A 70 -7.88 14.56 0.19
C ARG A 70 -7.49 13.34 -0.63
N ALA A 71 -6.43 12.64 -0.22
CA ALA A 71 -5.99 11.42 -0.85
C ALA A 71 -5.47 10.42 0.18
N LEU A 72 -6.14 9.26 0.24
CA LEU A 72 -5.78 8.14 1.10
C LEU A 72 -4.82 7.20 0.37
N HIS A 73 -3.73 6.84 1.05
CA HIS A 73 -2.73 5.91 0.55
C HIS A 73 -2.81 4.60 1.33
N TYR A 74 -3.34 3.57 0.68
CA TYR A 74 -3.38 2.20 1.21
C TYR A 74 -2.00 1.56 1.13
N ILE A 75 -1.31 1.43 2.25
CA ILE A 75 -0.02 0.74 2.39
C ILE A 75 -0.18 -0.62 3.08
N VAL A 76 0.88 -1.43 3.14
CA VAL A 76 0.88 -2.79 3.71
C VAL A 76 -0.05 -3.74 2.97
N ASP A 77 -1.31 -3.78 3.32
CA ASP A 77 -2.36 -4.58 2.69
C ASP A 77 -3.37 -3.73 1.92
N LYS A 78 -4.05 -4.33 0.93
CA LYS A 78 -4.96 -3.61 0.04
C LYS A 78 -6.42 -3.98 0.27
N PRO A 79 -7.36 -3.01 0.20
CA PRO A 79 -8.79 -3.28 0.40
C PRO A 79 -9.36 -4.33 -0.53
N TRP A 80 -8.94 -4.36 -1.79
CA TRP A 80 -9.42 -5.33 -2.78
C TRP A 80 -8.92 -6.76 -2.57
N GLU A 81 -8.01 -7.01 -1.62
CA GLU A 81 -7.53 -8.38 -1.34
C GLU A 81 -8.50 -9.17 -0.45
N ARG A 82 -9.37 -8.47 0.30
CA ARG A 82 -10.27 -9.08 1.30
C ARG A 82 -11.50 -8.19 1.52
N ARG A 83 -12.68 -8.79 1.56
CA ARG A 83 -13.91 -8.08 1.95
C ARG A 83 -13.95 -7.86 3.46
N ILE A 84 -14.58 -6.76 3.87
CA ILE A 84 -14.86 -6.50 5.28
C ILE A 84 -16.08 -7.33 5.66
N ALA A 85 -15.91 -8.28 6.57
CA ALA A 85 -17.03 -9.06 7.10
C ALA A 85 -17.86 -8.20 8.08
N GLY A 86 -18.93 -8.76 8.63
CA GLY A 86 -19.78 -8.05 9.60
C GLY A 86 -19.07 -7.62 10.89
N ASP A 87 -17.85 -8.08 11.14
CA ASP A 87 -17.01 -7.74 12.30
C ASP A 87 -16.28 -6.39 12.16
N GLY A 88 -16.22 -5.80 10.95
CA GLY A 88 -15.48 -4.58 10.69
C GLY A 88 -13.95 -4.74 10.73
N ILE A 89 -13.43 -5.96 10.75
CA ILE A 89 -12.00 -6.25 10.86
C ILE A 89 -11.37 -6.21 9.47
N ALA A 90 -10.44 -5.27 9.29
CA ALA A 90 -9.64 -5.16 8.09
C ALA A 90 -8.26 -4.59 8.39
N GLY A 91 -7.32 -4.76 7.48
CA GLY A 91 -5.94 -4.37 7.71
C GLY A 91 -5.12 -5.41 8.46
N HIS A 92 -3.80 -5.34 8.29
CA HIS A 92 -2.83 -6.19 9.00
C HIS A 92 -2.95 -6.17 10.53
N LEU A 93 -3.50 -5.10 11.13
CA LEU A 93 -3.80 -5.00 12.57
C LEU A 93 -5.29 -5.07 12.91
N GLY A 94 -6.17 -5.33 11.93
CA GLY A 94 -7.62 -5.38 12.15
C GLY A 94 -8.27 -4.01 12.38
N ARG A 95 -7.53 -2.91 12.22
CA ARG A 95 -7.94 -1.54 12.55
C ARG A 95 -8.29 -0.67 11.33
N ASP A 96 -8.15 -1.21 10.13
CA ASP A 96 -8.38 -0.48 8.88
C ASP A 96 -9.83 -0.60 8.36
N GLY A 97 -10.75 -1.19 9.14
CA GLY A 97 -12.15 -1.43 8.72
C GLY A 97 -12.83 -0.20 8.13
N VAL A 98 -12.72 0.95 8.79
CA VAL A 98 -13.30 2.22 8.29
C VAL A 98 -12.67 2.64 6.97
N THR A 99 -11.34 2.63 6.87
CA THR A 99 -10.65 3.13 5.67
C THR A 99 -10.79 2.17 4.49
N HIS A 100 -10.84 0.86 4.72
CA HIS A 100 -11.17 -0.13 3.70
C HIS A 100 -12.64 -0.01 3.27
N GLY A 101 -13.54 0.34 4.20
CA GLY A 101 -14.96 0.54 3.91
C GLY A 101 -15.16 1.61 2.84
N TRP A 102 -14.47 2.74 2.97
CA TRP A 102 -14.49 3.80 1.96
C TRP A 102 -14.07 3.33 0.57
N TRP A 103 -13.10 2.41 0.48
CA TRP A 103 -12.71 1.85 -0.82
C TRP A 103 -13.82 1.00 -1.41
N TRP A 104 -14.45 0.16 -0.59
CA TRP A 104 -15.55 -0.70 -1.02
C TRP A 104 -16.79 0.11 -1.41
N ASP A 105 -17.11 1.19 -0.71
CA ASP A 105 -18.19 2.11 -1.08
C ASP A 105 -17.98 2.68 -2.50
N VAL A 106 -16.76 3.16 -2.79
CA VAL A 106 -16.39 3.70 -4.11
C VAL A 106 -16.37 2.59 -5.17
N TRP A 107 -15.92 1.38 -4.83
CA TRP A 107 -15.94 0.23 -5.73
C TRP A 107 -17.37 -0.13 -6.16
N GLU A 108 -18.30 -0.26 -5.20
CA GLU A 108 -19.68 -0.62 -5.51
C GLU A 108 -20.38 0.49 -6.31
N GLU A 109 -20.09 1.77 -6.01
CA GLU A 109 -20.55 2.89 -6.83
C GLU A 109 -20.01 2.80 -8.26
N TRP A 110 -18.71 2.52 -8.42
CA TRP A 110 -18.07 2.38 -9.73
C TRP A 110 -18.65 1.21 -10.52
N VAL A 111 -18.81 0.03 -9.91
CA VAL A 111 -19.41 -1.14 -10.58
C VAL A 111 -20.82 -0.83 -11.07
N ARG A 112 -21.65 -0.22 -10.22
CA ARG A 112 -23.02 0.17 -10.59
C ARG A 112 -23.02 1.14 -11.77
N ALA A 113 -22.21 2.20 -11.71
CA ALA A 113 -22.14 3.20 -12.79
C ALA A 113 -21.68 2.58 -14.11
N ARG A 114 -20.66 1.71 -14.10
CA ARG A 114 -20.18 1.01 -15.31
C ARG A 114 -21.24 0.11 -15.92
N ARG A 115 -21.97 -0.64 -15.10
CA ARG A 115 -23.05 -1.50 -15.59
C ARG A 115 -24.21 -0.70 -16.20
N GLU A 116 -24.56 0.44 -15.60
CA GLU A 116 -25.54 1.37 -16.16
C GLU A 116 -25.10 1.94 -17.53
N GLU A 117 -23.79 2.12 -17.74
CA GLU A 117 -23.18 2.51 -19.02
C GLU A 117 -23.04 1.34 -20.02
N GLY A 118 -23.29 0.09 -19.60
CA GLY A 118 -23.15 -1.12 -20.43
C GLY A 118 -21.74 -1.70 -20.48
N ASP A 119 -20.82 -1.23 -19.63
CA ASP A 119 -19.40 -1.62 -19.58
C ASP A 119 -19.17 -2.97 -18.84
N GLU A 120 -19.97 -4.00 -19.15
CA GLU A 120 -19.90 -5.30 -18.45
C GLU A 120 -18.54 -6.00 -18.62
N GLU A 121 -17.90 -5.86 -19.78
CA GLU A 121 -16.57 -6.43 -20.03
C GLU A 121 -15.52 -5.82 -19.10
N LEU A 122 -15.51 -4.48 -18.96
CA LEU A 122 -14.59 -3.77 -18.08
C LEU A 122 -14.81 -4.15 -16.62
N VAL A 123 -16.07 -4.23 -16.19
CA VAL A 123 -16.41 -4.70 -14.84
C VAL A 123 -15.88 -6.12 -14.63
N GLY A 124 -16.09 -7.03 -15.57
CA GLY A 124 -15.60 -8.40 -15.47
C GLY A 124 -14.07 -8.50 -15.39
N ILE A 125 -13.33 -7.67 -16.14
CA ILE A 125 -11.86 -7.62 -16.08
C ILE A 125 -11.39 -7.18 -14.69
N VAL A 126 -11.96 -6.11 -14.14
CA VAL A 126 -11.50 -5.56 -12.85
C VAL A 126 -11.98 -6.43 -11.69
N ASP A 127 -13.20 -6.96 -11.73
CA ASP A 127 -13.73 -7.87 -10.71
C ASP A 127 -12.84 -9.13 -10.56
N GLY A 128 -12.23 -9.60 -11.64
CA GLY A 128 -11.29 -10.73 -11.62
C GLY A 128 -10.01 -10.53 -10.78
N VAL A 129 -9.71 -9.30 -10.35
CA VAL A 129 -8.58 -8.97 -9.45
C VAL A 129 -9.01 -8.42 -8.10
N VAL A 130 -10.32 -8.37 -7.84
CA VAL A 130 -10.92 -7.87 -6.59
C VAL A 130 -11.54 -9.04 -5.82
N ALA A 131 -11.50 -8.97 -4.49
CA ALA A 131 -12.08 -10.02 -3.65
C ALA A 131 -13.59 -10.19 -3.96
N PRO A 132 -14.05 -11.43 -4.16
CA PRO A 132 -15.44 -11.70 -4.50
C PRO A 132 -16.36 -11.27 -3.36
N GLY A 133 -17.64 -11.02 -3.67
CA GLY A 133 -18.65 -10.74 -2.65
C GLY A 133 -18.76 -11.87 -1.62
N LEU A 134 -19.09 -11.51 -0.38
CA LEU A 134 -19.26 -12.47 0.72
C LEU A 134 -20.72 -12.96 0.76
N ASN A 135 -20.88 -14.27 0.60
CA ASN A 135 -22.04 -15.02 1.11
C ASN A 135 -21.59 -15.87 2.30
N GLU A 136 -22.48 -16.60 2.97
CA GLU A 136 -22.12 -17.40 4.14
C GLU A 136 -20.95 -18.38 3.89
N GLU A 137 -20.87 -18.96 2.68
CA GLU A 137 -19.76 -19.85 2.31
C GLU A 137 -18.46 -19.08 2.06
N GLY A 138 -18.56 -17.93 1.39
CA GLY A 138 -17.46 -17.00 1.14
C GLY A 138 -16.87 -16.46 2.44
N GLU A 139 -17.69 -16.13 3.44
CA GLU A 139 -17.24 -15.70 4.76
C GLU A 139 -16.44 -16.80 5.45
N ARG A 140 -16.97 -18.04 5.49
CA ARG A 140 -16.27 -19.19 6.08
C ARG A 140 -14.92 -19.43 5.39
N ARG A 141 -14.89 -19.39 4.07
CA ARG A 141 -13.67 -19.55 3.27
C ARG A 141 -12.66 -18.43 3.55
N GLN A 142 -13.11 -17.18 3.59
CA GLN A 142 -12.24 -16.04 3.86
C GLN A 142 -11.64 -16.11 5.26
N VAL A 143 -12.39 -16.56 6.27
CA VAL A 143 -11.87 -16.78 7.64
C VAL A 143 -10.78 -17.86 7.67
N GLU A 144 -10.96 -18.94 6.92
CA GLU A 144 -9.96 -20.01 6.78
C GLU A 144 -8.69 -19.48 6.10
N GLU A 145 -8.83 -18.78 4.97
CA GLU A 145 -7.71 -18.15 4.26
C GLU A 145 -6.96 -17.14 5.13
N ASP A 146 -7.68 -16.34 5.92
CA ASP A 146 -7.09 -15.38 6.84
C ASP A 146 -6.27 -16.07 7.92
N ARG A 147 -6.80 -17.14 8.50
CA ARG A 147 -6.08 -17.94 9.52
C ARG A 147 -4.80 -18.51 8.94
N GLU A 148 -4.83 -19.05 7.72
CA GLU A 148 -3.65 -19.59 7.04
C GLU A 148 -2.61 -18.50 6.73
N ARG A 149 -3.07 -17.31 6.33
CA ARG A 149 -2.20 -16.17 6.02
C ARG A 149 -1.72 -15.41 7.26
N GLY A 150 -2.24 -15.74 8.45
CA GLY A 150 -1.92 -15.06 9.70
C GLY A 150 -2.53 -13.67 9.81
N TRP A 151 -3.66 -13.44 9.15
CA TRP A 151 -4.43 -12.21 9.28
C TRP A 151 -5.16 -12.15 10.63
N PRO A 152 -5.37 -10.93 11.18
CA PRO A 152 -6.11 -10.75 12.41
C PRO A 152 -7.57 -11.18 12.24
N LEU A 153 -8.02 -12.09 13.12
CA LEU A 153 -9.43 -12.45 13.27
C LEU A 153 -10.12 -11.66 14.39
N GLU A 154 -9.33 -10.90 15.16
CA GLU A 154 -9.76 -10.03 16.26
C GLU A 154 -8.87 -8.79 16.27
N VAL A 155 -9.39 -7.67 16.79
CA VAL A 155 -8.59 -6.44 16.92
C VAL A 155 -7.68 -6.56 18.15
N PRO A 156 -6.34 -6.50 18.00
CA PRO A 156 -5.42 -6.66 19.13
C PRO A 156 -5.53 -5.48 20.12
N GLU A 157 -5.56 -5.77 21.42
CA GLU A 157 -5.65 -4.74 22.48
C GLU A 157 -4.44 -3.79 22.51
N HIS A 158 -3.24 -4.31 22.23
CA HIS A 158 -2.00 -3.55 22.20
C HIS A 158 -1.39 -3.54 20.78
N PRO A 159 -1.24 -2.37 20.13
CA PRO A 159 -0.73 -2.28 18.75
C PRO A 159 0.66 -2.91 18.55
N GLY A 160 1.49 -2.95 19.60
CA GLY A 160 2.85 -3.50 19.55
C GLY A 160 2.96 -5.02 19.70
N GLN A 161 1.89 -5.74 20.07
CA GLN A 161 1.95 -7.18 20.37
C GLN A 161 1.78 -8.10 19.15
N VAL A 162 1.27 -7.59 18.01
CA VAL A 162 1.14 -8.40 16.77
C VAL A 162 2.41 -8.40 15.94
N VAL A 163 3.48 -7.78 16.44
CA VAL A 163 4.82 -7.99 15.88
C VAL A 163 5.28 -9.39 16.29
N ARG A 164 4.89 -10.43 15.54
CA ARG A 164 5.65 -11.69 15.58
C ARG A 164 7.08 -11.35 15.20
N GLU A 165 8.03 -11.63 16.11
CA GLU A 165 9.45 -11.57 15.82
C GLU A 165 9.72 -12.24 14.47
N GLY A 166 10.13 -11.45 13.48
CA GLY A 166 10.41 -11.90 12.12
C GLY A 166 9.55 -11.33 10.99
N GLN A 167 8.48 -10.57 11.26
CA GLN A 167 7.67 -9.94 10.19
C GLN A 167 8.00 -8.48 9.88
N PHE A 168 8.66 -7.75 10.79
CA PHE A 168 9.04 -6.35 10.55
C PHE A 168 10.42 -6.15 9.90
N LEU A 169 11.22 -7.20 9.76
CA LEU A 169 12.59 -7.10 9.26
C LEU A 169 12.96 -8.36 8.47
N ARG A 170 12.65 -8.42 7.17
CA ARG A 170 13.38 -9.24 6.18
C ARG A 170 12.93 -8.89 4.75
N TYR A 171 13.20 -7.64 4.35
CA TYR A 171 13.38 -7.34 2.93
C TYR A 171 14.89 -7.45 2.65
N GLY A 172 15.31 -8.46 1.87
CA GLY A 172 16.70 -8.60 1.43
C GLY A 172 17.36 -9.99 1.56
N GLU A 173 16.86 -10.92 2.38
CA GLU A 173 17.49 -12.25 2.52
C GLU A 173 16.92 -13.33 1.60
N ARG A 174 15.62 -13.30 1.25
CA ARG A 174 15.04 -14.32 0.33
C ARG A 174 15.46 -14.16 -1.13
N GLU A 175 15.76 -12.94 -1.60
CA GLU A 175 16.16 -12.73 -3.00
C GLU A 175 17.58 -13.22 -3.33
N ARG A 176 18.45 -13.39 -2.33
CA ARG A 176 19.81 -13.96 -2.53
C ARG A 176 19.79 -15.47 -2.73
N GLU A 177 18.83 -16.19 -2.15
CA GLU A 177 18.76 -17.66 -2.29
C GLU A 177 18.09 -18.09 -3.61
N GLU A 178 17.11 -17.34 -4.11
CA GLU A 178 16.35 -17.75 -5.31
C GLU A 178 17.04 -17.42 -6.64
N ARG A 179 18.00 -16.50 -6.68
CA ARG A 179 18.79 -16.22 -7.91
C ARG A 179 19.70 -17.36 -8.37
N GLY A 180 19.82 -18.44 -7.59
CA GLY A 180 20.60 -19.63 -7.95
C GLY A 180 19.85 -20.71 -8.74
N ARG A 181 18.52 -20.59 -8.96
CA ARG A 181 17.74 -21.66 -9.63
C ARG A 181 16.84 -21.09 -10.71
N GLY A 182 17.31 -21.18 -11.95
CA GLY A 182 16.52 -20.80 -13.11
C GLY A 182 15.24 -21.63 -13.25
N LYS A 183 14.12 -20.94 -13.43
CA LYS A 183 12.94 -21.33 -14.23
C LYS A 183 12.02 -20.12 -14.36
N MET A 184 11.85 -19.62 -15.59
CA MET A 184 10.73 -18.73 -15.94
C MET A 184 9.46 -19.56 -16.04
N VAL A 185 8.47 -19.33 -15.17
CA VAL A 185 7.02 -19.42 -15.49
C VAL A 185 6.25 -18.56 -14.47
N GLY A 186 5.44 -17.63 -14.97
CA GLY A 186 4.15 -17.14 -14.45
C GLY A 186 3.94 -16.90 -12.94
N ARG A 187 3.45 -15.68 -12.65
CA ARG A 187 2.77 -15.23 -11.40
C ARG A 187 3.70 -14.78 -10.26
N ALA A 188 4.13 -13.52 -10.29
CA ALA A 188 4.74 -12.86 -9.12
C ALA A 188 4.63 -11.33 -9.19
N LEU A 189 3.62 -10.77 -8.52
CA LEU A 189 3.61 -9.38 -8.04
C LEU A 189 3.08 -9.39 -6.60
N ARG A 190 3.86 -9.92 -5.67
CA ARG A 190 3.61 -9.79 -4.23
C ARG A 190 4.95 -9.59 -3.52
N ALA A 191 5.29 -8.32 -3.27
CA ALA A 191 6.41 -7.92 -2.43
C ALA A 191 5.87 -7.37 -1.09
N SER A 192 6.44 -7.84 0.02
CA SER A 192 6.08 -7.50 1.40
C SER A 192 6.59 -6.11 1.82
N ARG A 193 5.80 -5.37 2.61
CA ARG A 193 5.98 -3.93 2.89
C ARG A 193 6.25 -3.61 4.38
N PRO A 194 7.27 -2.81 4.70
CA PRO A 194 7.32 -1.98 5.92
C PRO A 194 6.93 -0.52 5.63
N GLY A 195 6.47 0.19 6.66
CA GLY A 195 6.11 1.62 6.64
C GLY A 195 7.21 2.53 7.23
N GLU A 196 7.16 3.78 6.76
CA GLU A 196 7.61 5.03 7.39
C GLU A 196 9.02 5.10 8.02
N TYR A 197 10.05 5.27 7.19
CA TYR A 197 11.20 6.11 7.55
C TYR A 197 11.64 6.90 6.30
N GLY A 198 11.59 8.23 6.36
CA GLY A 198 12.07 9.06 5.26
C GLY A 198 11.56 10.49 5.26
N HIS A 199 11.87 11.27 6.28
CA HIS A 199 11.78 12.73 6.18
C HIS A 199 13.19 13.32 6.25
N GLY A 200 13.75 13.60 5.07
CA GLY A 200 14.95 14.43 4.94
C GLY A 200 14.67 15.89 5.34
N ARG A 201 15.72 16.70 5.41
CA ARG A 201 15.63 18.10 5.86
C ARG A 201 14.65 18.89 4.98
N VAL A 202 13.66 19.51 5.62
CA VAL A 202 12.68 20.40 4.98
C VAL A 202 13.36 21.74 4.68
N VAL A 203 13.26 22.22 3.45
CA VAL A 203 13.72 23.56 3.06
C VAL A 203 12.51 24.50 3.10
N HIS A 204 12.61 25.58 3.86
CA HIS A 204 11.62 26.65 3.86
C HIS A 204 11.99 27.69 2.79
N PRO A 205 11.02 28.17 1.98
CA PRO A 205 11.27 29.29 1.08
C PRO A 205 11.58 30.56 1.88
N ARG A 206 12.54 31.36 1.38
CA ARG A 206 12.82 32.72 1.84
C ARG A 206 11.86 33.71 1.18
#